data_AF-A0A6J7VLG9-F1
#
_entry.id   AF-A0A6J7VLG9-F1
#
_cell.length_a   1.000
_cell.length_b   1.000
_cell.length_c   1.000
_cell.angle_alpha   90.00
_cell.angle_beta   90.00
_cell.angle_gamma   90.00
#
_symmetry.space_group_name_H-M   'P 1'
#
loop_
_entity.id
_entity.type
_entity.pdbx_description
1 polymer ?
#
loop_
_entity_poly.entity_id
_entity_poly.type
_entity_poly.pdbx_seq_one_letter_code
_entity_poly.pdbx_strand_id
1 'polypeptide(L)' 'MVHATVAALKGLESPEAIAARRGRPLEDVAPAAIIRASQMTVGA' A
#
# COMPACT_ATOMS: atom_id res chain seq x y z
N MET A 1 -21.30 -10.67 -7.02
CA MET A 1 -20.46 -9.46 -7.24
C MET A 1 -19.85 -8.93 -5.94
N VAL A 2 -20.62 -8.54 -4.91
CA VAL A 2 -20.08 -7.97 -3.65
C VAL A 2 -18.98 -8.82 -3.00
N HIS A 3 -19.18 -10.15 -2.90
CA HIS A 3 -18.17 -11.04 -2.32
C HIS A 3 -16.83 -11.01 -3.06
N ALA A 4 -16.83 -10.83 -4.39
CA ALA A 4 -15.60 -10.72 -5.17
C ALA A 4 -14.88 -9.40 -4.89
N THR A 5 -15.62 -8.30 -4.76
CA THR A 5 -15.05 -7.00 -4.39
C THR A 5 -14.47 -7.03 -2.98
N VAL A 6 -15.17 -7.65 -2.03
CA VAL A 6 -14.65 -7.83 -0.67
C VAL A 6 -13.36 -8.65 -0.67
N ALA A 7 -13.31 -9.74 -1.44
CA ALA A 7 -12.10 -10.55 -1.57
C ALA A 7 -10.93 -9.75 -2.17
N ALA A 8 -11.20 -8.95 -3.22
CA ALA A 8 -10.19 -8.10 -3.85
C ALA A 8 -9.63 -7.05 -2.88
N LEU A 9 -10.52 -6.37 -2.12
CA LEU A 9 -10.10 -5.37 -1.14
C LEU A 9 -9.28 -5.98 0.00
N LYS A 10 -9.65 -7.17 0.48
CA LYS A 10 -8.88 -7.89 1.50
C LYS A 10 -7.50 -8.35 1.01
N GLY A 11 -7.32 -8.51 -0.29
CA GLY A 11 -6.06 -8.90 -0.90
C GLY A 11 -5.08 -7.75 -1.12
N LEU A 12 -5.47 -6.50 -0.86
CA LEU A 12 -4.57 -5.34 -1.00
C LEU A 12 -3.54 -5.33 0.14
N GLU A 13 -2.28 -5.05 -0.20
CA GLU A 13 -1.16 -4.93 0.74
C GLU A 13 -0.58 -3.51 0.63
N SER A 14 -0.21 -2.89 1.76
CA SER A 14 0.42 -1.57 1.72
C SER A 14 1.88 -1.67 1.24
N PRO A 15 2.42 -0.62 0.59
CA PRO A 15 3.81 -0.61 0.17
C PRO A 15 4.82 -0.89 1.29
N GLU A 16 4.54 -0.39 2.50
CA GLU A 16 5.37 -0.59 3.69
C GLU A 16 5.37 -2.06 4.14
N ALA A 17 4.21 -2.71 4.10
CA ALA A 17 4.08 -4.14 4.41
C ALA A 17 4.85 -5.00 3.38
N ILE A 18 4.75 -4.64 2.08
CA ILE A 18 5.51 -5.31 1.02
C ILE A 18 7.02 -5.15 1.24
N ALA A 19 7.47 -3.94 1.59
CA ALA A 19 8.88 -3.64 1.84
C ALA A 19 9.43 -4.43 3.03
N ALA A 20 8.70 -4.45 4.15
CA ALA A 20 9.04 -5.22 5.34
C ALA A 20 9.13 -6.72 5.04
N ARG A 21 8.13 -7.27 4.33
CA ARG A 21 8.10 -8.69 3.94
C ARG A 21 9.26 -9.08 3.02
N ARG A 22 9.70 -8.17 2.15
CA ARG A 22 10.79 -8.39 1.20
C ARG A 22 12.17 -8.03 1.76
N GLY A 23 12.25 -7.42 2.95
CA GLY A 23 13.51 -6.96 3.53
C GLY A 23 14.20 -5.88 2.67
N ARG A 24 13.42 -5.09 1.94
CA ARG A 24 13.90 -4.02 1.06
C ARG A 24 13.47 -2.67 1.61
N PRO A 25 14.22 -1.60 1.31
CA PRO A 25 13.76 -0.27 1.67
C PRO A 25 12.54 0.15 0.85
N LEU A 26 11.81 1.17 1.32
CA LEU A 26 10.52 1.58 0.74
C LEU A 26 10.67 2.24 -0.64
N GLU A 27 11.77 2.96 -0.88
CA GLU A 27 12.04 3.66 -2.14
C GLU A 27 12.27 2.68 -3.32
N ASP A 28 12.80 1.51 -3.02
CA ASP A 28 12.95 0.36 -3.91
C ASP A 28 11.63 -0.36 -4.26
N VAL A 29 10.57 -0.12 -3.49
CA VAL A 29 9.30 -0.85 -3.58
C VAL A 29 8.16 0.02 -4.09
N ALA A 30 8.21 1.33 -3.85
CA ALA A 30 7.16 2.27 -4.26
C ALA A 30 7.72 3.54 -4.91
N PRO A 31 7.03 4.09 -5.93
CA PRO A 31 7.36 5.39 -6.50
C PRO A 31 7.27 6.53 -5.47
N ALA A 32 8.12 7.55 -5.62
CA ALA A 32 8.18 8.70 -4.72
C ALA A 32 6.83 9.45 -4.56
N ALA A 33 6.00 9.48 -5.60
CA ALA A 33 4.67 10.09 -5.53
C ALA A 33 3.74 9.38 -4.54
N ILE A 34 3.78 8.04 -4.49
CA ILE A 34 2.98 7.24 -3.55
C ILE A 34 3.49 7.42 -2.13
N ILE A 35 4.81 7.40 -1.94
CA ILE A 35 5.43 7.65 -0.63
C ILE A 35 5.01 9.03 -0.11
N ARG A 36 5.05 10.06 -0.95
CA ARG A 36 4.59 11.39 -0.57
C ARG A 36 3.10 11.40 -0.21
N ALA A 37 2.27 10.74 -1.02
CA ALA A 37 0.83 10.66 -0.77
C ALA A 37 0.49 9.92 0.54
N SER A 38 1.26 8.90 0.94
CA SER A 38 1.02 8.19 2.22
C SER A 38 1.36 9.02 3.45
N GLN A 39 2.26 10.00 3.32
CA GLN A 39 2.58 10.96 4.38
C GLN A 39 1.56 12.10 4.48
N MET A 40 0.66 12.23 3.50
CA MET A 40 -0.41 13.22 3.55
C MET A 40 -1.57 12.65 4.36
N THR A 41 -1.86 13.28 5.50
CA THR A 41 -3.10 13.02 6.22
C THR A 41 -4.26 13.48 5.34
N VAL A 42 -4.97 12.54 4.72
CA VAL A 42 -6.26 12.82 4.09
C VAL A 42 -7.25 13.05 5.23
N GLY A 43 -7.71 14.30 5.37
CA GLY A 43 -8.50 14.76 6.51
C GLY A 43 -9.78 13.94 6.75
N ALA A 44 -10.14 13.83 8.03
CA ALA A 44 -11.45 13.42 8.50
C ALA A 44 -12.43 14.60 8.46
#